data_AF-A0A9E5WX03-F1
#
_entry.id   AF-A0A9E5WX03-F1
#
_cell.length_a   1.000
_cell.length_b   1.000
_cell.length_c   1.000
_cell.angle_alpha   90.00
_cell.angle_beta   90.00
_cell.angle_gamma   90.00
#
_symmetry.space_group_name_H-M   'P 1'
#
loop_
_entity.id
_entity.type
_entity.pdbx_description
1 polymer ?
#
loop_
_entity_poly.entity_id
_entity_poly.type
_entity_poly.pdbx_seq_one_letter_code
_entity_poly.pdbx_strand_id
1 'polypeptide(L)'
;MTEVAPLHLGQTLVGPLFDEPMRVETVTPAGSGLWSIGLAGTQTERFRRATLSGSDLASLTVLAATSSYDGDGNLLRSGLQTPIRDSARFP
;
A
#
# COMPACT_ATOMS: atom_id res chain seq x y z
N MET A 1 18.98 1.15 15.17
CA MET A 1 18.22 2.12 14.36
C MET A 1 17.08 1.34 13.75
N THR A 2 15.83 1.67 14.08
CA THR A 2 14.66 0.96 13.54
C THR A 2 14.39 1.53 12.15
N GLU A 3 14.70 0.78 11.10
CA GLU A 3 14.30 1.16 9.73
C GLU A 3 12.77 1.08 9.66
N VAL A 4 12.12 2.24 9.68
CA VAL A 4 10.66 2.34 9.51
C VAL A 4 10.36 1.94 8.07
N ALA A 5 9.68 0.81 7.90
CA ALA A 5 9.23 0.38 6.60
C ALA A 5 8.22 1.39 6.04
N PRO A 6 8.31 1.80 4.76
CA PRO A 6 7.35 2.74 4.15
C PRO A 6 5.99 2.09 3.84
N LEU A 7 5.77 0.83 4.25
CA LEU A 7 4.54 0.08 4.03
C LEU A 7 3.79 -0.15 5.35
N HIS A 8 2.48 -0.09 5.26
CA HIS A 8 1.55 -0.36 6.35
C HIS A 8 0.70 -1.60 6.04
N LEU A 9 0.26 -2.27 7.10
CA LEU A 9 -0.66 -3.39 7.00
C LEU A 9 -1.97 -2.95 6.33
N GLY A 10 -2.55 -3.86 5.54
CA GLY A 10 -3.78 -3.63 4.79
C GLY A 10 -3.59 -2.88 3.48
N GLN A 11 -2.45 -2.23 3.22
CA GLN A 11 -2.18 -1.55 1.95
C GLN A 11 -2.17 -2.51 0.77
N THR A 12 -2.66 -2.07 -0.39
CA THR A 12 -2.63 -2.86 -1.61
C THR A 12 -1.48 -2.39 -2.49
N LEU A 13 -0.57 -3.30 -2.83
CA LEU A 13 0.54 -3.09 -3.74
C LEU A 13 0.16 -3.53 -5.15
N VAL A 14 0.43 -2.67 -6.12
CA VAL A 14 0.28 -2.96 -7.55
C VAL A 14 1.60 -2.65 -8.23
N GLY A 15 2.06 -3.55 -9.09
CA GLY A 15 3.26 -3.32 -9.86
C GLY A 15 3.72 -4.58 -10.60
N PRO A 16 4.82 -4.47 -11.37
CA PRO A 16 5.27 -5.53 -12.27
C PRO A 16 5.77 -6.79 -11.56
N LEU A 17 5.97 -6.74 -10.24
CA LEU A 17 6.36 -7.89 -9.42
C LEU A 17 5.17 -8.81 -9.07
N PHE A 18 3.95 -8.41 -9.42
CA PHE A 18 2.72 -9.08 -9.03
C PHE A 18 1.80 -9.27 -10.25
N ASP A 19 1.30 -10.48 -10.43
CA ASP A 19 0.32 -10.79 -11.49
C ASP A 19 -1.10 -10.28 -11.14
N GLU A 20 -1.32 -9.91 -9.88
CA GLU A 20 -2.55 -9.32 -9.35
C GLU A 20 -2.25 -8.32 -8.22
N PRO A 21 -3.19 -7.44 -7.81
CA PRO A 21 -2.98 -6.59 -6.65
C PRO A 21 -2.79 -7.40 -5.37
N MET A 22 -1.79 -7.05 -4.57
CA MET A 22 -1.42 -7.78 -3.36
C MET A 22 -1.61 -6.94 -2.10
N ARG A 23 -2.36 -7.44 -1.12
CA ARG A 23 -2.53 -6.79 0.18
C ARG A 23 -1.38 -7.12 1.13
N VAL A 24 -0.88 -6.12 1.85
CA VAL A 24 0.17 -6.27 2.87
C VAL A 24 -0.42 -6.85 4.14
N GLU A 25 0.06 -8.02 4.54
CA GLU A 25 -0.37 -8.74 5.74
C GLU A 25 0.65 -8.66 6.88
N THR A 26 1.94 -8.61 6.55
CA THR A 26 3.02 -8.48 7.53
C THR A 26 4.18 -7.69 6.95
N VAL A 27 4.86 -6.86 7.74
CA VAL A 27 6.10 -6.18 7.33
C VAL A 27 7.15 -6.38 8.40
N THR A 28 8.27 -7.01 8.03
CA THR A 28 9.39 -7.27 8.95
C THR A 28 10.68 -6.75 8.31
N PRO A 29 11.48 -5.92 9.01
CA PRO A 29 12.79 -5.54 8.51
C PRO A 29 13.69 -6.77 8.40
N ALA A 30 14.28 -6.98 7.22
CA ALA A 30 15.20 -8.08 6.94
C ALA A 30 16.68 -7.65 6.99
N GLY A 31 16.94 -6.35 7.17
CA GLY A 31 18.28 -5.75 7.29
C GLY A 31 18.67 -4.91 6.07
N SER A 32 19.57 -3.94 6.27
CA SER A 32 20.17 -3.09 5.22
C SER A 32 19.19 -2.59 4.14
N GLY A 33 18.04 -2.02 4.53
CA GLY A 33 17.05 -1.52 3.56
C GLY A 33 16.29 -2.60 2.79
N LEU A 34 16.22 -3.81 3.35
CA LEU A 34 15.37 -4.91 2.88
C LEU A 34 14.22 -5.13 3.88
N TRP A 35 13.04 -5.43 3.34
CA TRP A 35 11.85 -5.76 4.10
C TRP A 35 11.27 -7.08 3.64
N SER A 36 11.10 -8.01 4.57
CA SER A 36 10.31 -9.21 4.35
C SER A 36 8.84 -8.89 4.56
N ILE A 37 8.07 -8.96 3.49
CA ILE A 37 6.66 -8.57 3.46
C ILE A 37 5.82 -9.82 3.17
N GLY A 38 4.83 -10.05 4.02
CA GLY A 38 3.77 -11.03 3.79
C GLY A 38 2.68 -10.37 2.97
N LEU A 39 2.28 -11.03 1.88
CA LEU A 39 1.37 -10.49 0.88
C LEU A 39 0.26 -11.50 0.62
N ALA A 40 -0.98 -11.04 0.46
CA ALA A 40 -2.11 -11.85 0.03
C ALA A 40 -2.70 -11.32 -1.27
N GLY A 41 -2.90 -12.18 -2.27
CA GLY A 41 -3.58 -11.81 -3.51
C GLY A 41 -5.00 -11.32 -3.23
N THR A 42 -5.40 -10.19 -3.78
CA THR A 42 -6.75 -9.64 -3.54
C THR A 42 -7.85 -10.43 -4.25
N GLN A 43 -7.52 -11.18 -5.30
CA GLN A 43 -8.49 -12.03 -6.02
C GLN A 43 -8.29 -13.50 -5.67
N THR A 44 -7.04 -13.97 -5.64
CA THR A 44 -6.76 -15.39 -5.38
C THR A 44 -6.67 -15.74 -3.90
N GLU A 45 -6.57 -14.74 -3.02
CA GLU A 45 -6.28 -14.89 -1.58
C GLU A 45 -4.99 -15.69 -1.29
N ARG A 46 -4.13 -15.86 -2.30
CA ARG A 46 -2.91 -16.63 -2.16
C ARG A 46 -1.89 -15.85 -1.36
N PHE A 47 -1.53 -16.39 -0.19
CA PHE A 47 -0.47 -15.83 0.63
C PHE A 47 0.90 -16.16 0.04
N ARG A 48 1.77 -15.15 -0.01
CA ARG A 48 3.17 -15.29 -0.37
C ARG A 48 4.04 -14.33 0.44
N ARG A 49 5.28 -14.71 0.70
CA ARG A 49 6.28 -13.85 1.35
C ARG A 49 7.30 -13.39 0.31
N ALA A 50 7.60 -12.11 0.30
CA ALA A 50 8.60 -11.53 -0.59
C ALA A 50 9.55 -10.64 0.21
N THR A 51 10.85 -10.66 -0.12
CA THR A 51 11.81 -9.71 0.41
C THR A 51 12.01 -8.61 -0.63
N LEU A 52 11.64 -7.38 -0.29
CA LEU A 52 11.74 -6.22 -1.18
C LEU A 52 12.79 -5.25 -0.67
N SER A 53 13.57 -4.69 -1.59
CA SER A 53 14.47 -3.58 -1.32
C SER A 53 13.77 -2.22 -1.43
N GLY A 54 14.43 -1.16 -0.97
CA GLY A 54 13.91 0.21 -1.14
C GLY A 54 13.66 0.58 -2.59
N SER A 55 14.51 0.09 -3.50
CA SER A 55 14.36 0.29 -4.94
C SER A 55 13.14 -0.46 -5.50
N ASP A 56 12.90 -1.68 -5.03
CA ASP A 56 11.72 -2.46 -5.43
C ASP A 56 10.45 -1.76 -4.95
N LEU A 57 10.43 -1.30 -3.70
CA LEU A 57 9.31 -0.53 -3.14
C LEU A 57 9.04 0.76 -3.92
N ALA A 58 10.09 1.45 -4.37
CA ALA A 58 9.95 2.65 -5.20
C ALA A 58 9.38 2.35 -6.61
N SER A 59 9.51 1.11 -7.10
CA SER A 59 8.91 0.67 -8.37
C SER A 59 7.43 0.27 -8.23
N LEU A 60 6.95 0.07 -7.00
CA LEU A 60 5.59 -0.35 -6.72
C LEU A 60 4.67 0.85 -6.50
N THR A 61 3.43 0.70 -6.95
CA THR A 61 2.35 1.65 -6.64
C THR A 61 1.63 1.18 -5.39
N VAL A 62 1.62 2.01 -4.36
CA VAL A 62 0.88 1.75 -3.13
C VAL A 62 -0.51 2.38 -3.25
N LEU A 63 -1.55 1.54 -3.29
CA LEU A 63 -2.93 1.98 -3.19
C LEU A 63 -3.31 2.04 -1.71
N ALA A 64 -3.81 3.20 -1.27
CA ALA A 64 -4.31 3.37 0.08
C ALA A 64 -5.42 2.35 0.34
N ALA A 65 -5.28 1.58 1.43
CA ALA A 65 -6.34 0.69 1.86
C ALA A 65 -7.53 1.54 2.31
N THR A 66 -8.68 1.39 1.66
CA THR A 66 -9.96 1.86 2.22
C THR A 66 -10.38 0.91 3.35
N SER A 67 -9.59 0.85 4.41
CA SER A 67 -9.98 0.25 5.68
C SER A 67 -10.03 1.37 6.70
N SER A 68 -11.13 2.12 6.70
CA SER A 68 -11.55 2.92 7.84
C SER A 68 -11.86 1.97 9.00
N TYR A 69 -10.83 1.52 9.70
CA TYR A 69 -10.95 1.15 11.10
C TYR A 69 -10.26 2.25 11.90
N ASP A 70 -11.10 3.19 12.33
CA ASP A 70 -10.78 4.37 13.12
C ASP A 70 -10.21 3.93 14.46
N GLY A 71 -8.93 4.21 14.70
CA GLY A 71 -8.25 3.76 15.91
C GLY A 71 -6.75 4.02 15.96
N ASP A 72 -6.23 5.06 15.31
CA ASP A 72 -5.20 5.90 15.95
C ASP A 72 -4.88 7.11 15.06
N GLY A 73 -5.07 8.30 15.64
CA GLY A 73 -5.00 9.58 14.97
C GLY A 73 -3.57 10.06 14.79
N ASN A 74 -2.91 9.67 13.70
CA ASN A 74 -1.94 10.53 13.03
C ASN A 74 -1.56 9.90 11.69
N LEU A 75 -2.03 10.46 10.58
CA LEU A 75 -1.31 10.53 9.30
C LEU A 75 -2.22 11.23 8.27
N LEU A 76 -2.37 12.54 8.47
CA LEU A 76 -2.76 13.47 7.42
C LEU A 76 -1.51 13.81 6.60
N ARG A 77 -1.40 13.33 5.35
CA ARG A 77 -1.15 14.19 4.17
C ARG A 77 -0.94 13.41 2.87
N SER A 78 -1.55 13.97 1.83
CA SER A 78 -1.32 13.78 0.38
C SER A 78 -1.85 12.47 -0.21
N GLY A 79 -2.71 12.48 -1.22
CA GLY A 79 -3.29 13.60 -1.97
C GLY A 79 -4.27 13.03 -2.99
N LEU A 80 -5.55 13.35 -2.81
CA LEU A 80 -6.58 13.09 -3.82
C LEU A 80 -7.38 14.39 -3.95
N GLN A 81 -6.88 15.29 -4.80
CA GLN A 81 -7.76 16.27 -5.41
C GLN A 81 -8.65 15.49 -6.37
N THR A 82 -9.86 15.14 -5.95
CA THR A 82 -10.90 14.70 -6.87
C THR A 82 -11.49 15.96 -7.54
N PRO A 83 -11.31 16.15 -8.85
CA PRO A 83 -12.04 17.18 -9.56
C PRO A 83 -13.50 16.76 -9.61
N ILE A 84 -14.34 17.38 -8.78
CA ILE A 84 -15.78 17.27 -8.93
C ILE A 84 -16.22 18.15 -10.11
N ARG A 85 -16.39 17.49 -11.26
CA ARG A 85 -17.23 17.99 -12.34
C ARG A 85 -18.65 17.58 -12.03
N ASP A 86 -19.51 18.53 -11.68
CA ASP A 86 -20.93 18.37 -11.95
C ASP A 86 -21.49 19.67 -12.55
N SER A 87 -22.34 19.45 -13.54
CA SER A 87 -22.82 20.36 -14.55
C SER A 87 -24.35 20.37 -14.47
N ALA A 88 -24.92 21.47 -14.00
CA ALA A 88 -26.30 21.91 -14.25
C ALA A 88 -26.41 23.33 -13.67
N ARG A 89 -26.33 24.40 -14.46
CA ARG A 89 -27.37 24.97 -15.33
C ARG A 89 -28.75 25.06 -14.67
N PHE A 90 -29.14 26.32 -14.45
CA PHE A 90 -30.47 26.94 -14.41
C PHE A 90 -31.22 27.13 -13.09
N PRO A 91 -32.11 28.13 -13.02
CA PRO A 91 -32.18 29.40 -13.76
C PRO A 91 -32.01 30.64 -12.87
#